data_AF-A0AA37X207-F1
#
_entry.id   AF-A0AA37X207-F1
#
_cell.length_a   1.000
_cell.length_b   1.000
_cell.length_c   1.000
_cell.angle_alpha   90.00
_cell.angle_beta   90.00
_cell.angle_gamma   90.00
#
_symmetry.space_group_name_H-M   'P 1'
#
loop_
_entity.id
_entity.type
_entity.pdbx_description
1 polymer ?
#
loop_
_entity_poly.entity_id
_entity_poly.type
_entity_poly.pdbx_seq_one_letter_code
_entity_poly.pdbx_strand_id
1 'polypeptide(L)'
;MNTGGGNPPRLPRYGPKRAQVEGATWEEILSDLNTRIEAMHKSDTRIAWAFVIGLWLAIGFVAYGTWDLAPSGGARVMLLIGGALVLIYNTAAIMAMLRHYREDRDFMYGLDIKFLDAAKAAKGK
;
A
#
# COMPACT_ATOMS: atom_id res chain seq x y z
N MET A 1 3.04 -50.47 -7.02
CA MET A 1 2.33 -49.16 -7.04
C MET A 1 3.09 -48.18 -6.17
N ASN A 2 3.61 -47.11 -6.76
CA ASN A 2 4.32 -46.02 -6.08
C ASN A 2 3.31 -44.90 -5.77
N THR A 3 3.01 -44.67 -4.50
CA THR A 3 2.21 -43.50 -4.06
C THR A 3 3.17 -42.35 -3.80
N GLY A 4 3.32 -41.48 -4.81
CA GLY A 4 4.14 -40.27 -4.73
C GLY A 4 3.66 -39.34 -3.61
N GLY A 5 4.27 -39.48 -2.43
CA GLY A 5 4.19 -38.52 -1.34
C GLY A 5 4.97 -37.27 -1.73
N GLY A 6 4.29 -36.32 -2.38
CA GLY A 6 4.84 -34.99 -2.64
C GLY A 6 5.23 -34.33 -1.32
N ASN A 7 6.50 -33.98 -1.19
CA ASN A 7 7.01 -33.19 -0.07
C ASN A 7 6.22 -31.86 -0.02
N PRO A 8 5.62 -31.46 1.11
CA PRO A 8 4.89 -30.20 1.17
C PRO A 8 5.83 -29.02 0.81
N PRO A 9 5.29 -27.93 0.24
CA PRO A 9 6.07 -26.74 -0.09
C PRO A 9 6.81 -26.24 1.16
N ARG A 10 8.13 -26.12 1.04
CA ARG A 10 8.96 -25.56 2.11
C ARG A 10 8.62 -24.08 2.23
N LEU A 11 7.91 -23.72 3.30
CA LEU A 11 7.72 -22.32 3.67
C LEU A 11 9.11 -21.65 3.78
N PRO A 12 9.27 -20.41 3.28
CA PRO A 12 10.51 -19.66 3.50
C PRO A 12 10.79 -19.58 5.00
N ARG A 13 11.95 -20.08 5.43
CA ARG A 13 12.47 -19.87 6.80
C ARG A 13 12.91 -18.42 6.95
N TYR A 14 12.00 -17.47 6.93
CA TYR A 14 12.29 -16.12 7.37
C TYR A 14 12.01 -16.05 8.87
N GLY A 15 13.02 -16.42 9.66
CA GLY A 15 13.03 -16.26 11.11
C GLY A 15 14.48 -16.12 11.55
N PRO A 16 14.85 -15.08 12.31
CA PRO A 16 16.23 -14.88 12.73
C PRO A 16 16.72 -16.08 13.56
N LYS A 17 17.98 -16.51 13.34
CA LYS A 17 18.61 -17.54 14.18
C LYS A 17 18.65 -17.04 15.62
N ARG A 18 18.06 -17.78 16.57
CA ARG A 18 17.97 -17.42 18.00
C ARG A 18 19.28 -16.85 18.59
N ALA A 19 20.44 -17.37 18.18
CA ALA A 19 21.76 -16.91 18.64
C ALA A 19 22.14 -15.47 18.19
N GLN A 20 21.53 -14.93 17.14
CA GLN A 20 21.75 -13.56 16.67
C GLN A 20 20.80 -12.55 17.33
N VAL A 21 19.67 -13.04 17.87
CA VAL A 21 18.66 -12.27 18.61
C VAL A 21 19.14 -11.94 20.03
N GLU A 22 20.10 -12.70 20.55
CA GLU A 22 20.60 -12.56 21.93
C GLU A 22 21.62 -11.42 22.12
N GLY A 23 22.17 -10.87 21.03
CA GLY A 23 23.11 -9.73 21.04
C GLY A 23 22.54 -8.42 20.48
N ALA A 24 21.36 -8.45 19.85
CA ALA A 24 20.64 -7.27 19.41
C ALA A 24 19.56 -6.96 20.44
N THR A 25 19.55 -5.74 20.96
CA THR A 25 18.50 -5.33 21.89
C THR A 25 17.15 -5.36 21.18
N TRP A 26 16.08 -5.77 21.87
CA TRP A 26 14.74 -5.83 21.29
C TRP A 26 14.30 -4.49 20.67
N GLU A 27 14.84 -3.38 21.18
CA GLU A 27 14.67 -2.02 20.66
C GLU A 27 15.27 -1.87 19.25
N GLU A 28 16.47 -2.39 18.99
CA GLU A 28 17.10 -2.37 17.67
C GLU A 28 16.28 -3.16 16.64
N ILE A 29 15.82 -4.36 17.01
CA ILE A 29 15.00 -5.22 16.13
C ILE A 29 13.66 -4.54 15.78
N LEU A 30 12.98 -3.96 16.76
CA LEU A 30 11.72 -3.23 16.54
C LEU A 30 11.96 -1.97 15.69
N SER A 31 13.08 -1.26 15.89
CA SER A 31 13.43 -0.08 15.10
C SER A 31 13.72 -0.39 13.63
N ASP A 32 14.45 -1.48 13.32
CA ASP A 32 14.71 -1.93 11.94
C ASP A 32 13.42 -2.34 11.23
N LEU A 33 12.58 -3.11 11.91
CA LEU A 33 11.26 -3.51 11.40
C LEU A 33 10.40 -2.28 11.07
N ASN A 34 10.31 -1.32 11.97
CA ASN A 34 9.52 -0.11 11.75
C ASN A 34 10.09 0.72 10.58
N THR A 35 11.41 0.84 10.49
CA THR A 35 12.10 1.53 9.39
C THR A 35 11.82 0.87 8.03
N ARG A 36 11.83 -0.46 7.97
CA ARG A 36 11.54 -1.21 6.73
C ARG A 36 10.07 -1.13 6.34
N ILE A 37 9.15 -1.16 7.30
CA ILE A 37 7.70 -0.97 7.06
C ILE A 37 7.43 0.44 6.50
N GLU A 38 8.05 1.47 7.08
CA GLU A 38 7.91 2.85 6.60
C GLU A 38 8.53 3.04 5.20
N ALA A 39 9.66 2.41 4.93
CA ALA A 39 10.30 2.44 3.61
C ALA A 39 9.43 1.77 2.53
N MET A 40 8.83 0.61 2.85
CA MET A 40 7.87 -0.09 1.99
C MET A 40 6.65 0.78 1.73
N HIS A 41 6.06 1.38 2.77
CA HIS A 41 4.90 2.27 2.66
C HIS A 41 5.15 3.50 1.79
N LYS A 42 6.31 4.15 1.94
CA LYS A 42 6.71 5.30 1.10
C LYS A 42 6.96 4.89 -0.35
N SER A 43 7.44 3.67 -0.59
CA SER A 43 7.60 3.15 -1.94
C SER A 43 6.27 2.86 -2.61
N ASP A 44 5.38 2.13 -1.94
CA ASP A 44 4.08 1.74 -2.49
C ASP A 44 3.19 2.95 -2.75
N THR A 45 3.21 3.93 -1.84
CA THR A 45 2.49 5.20 -2.03
C THR A 45 3.01 5.97 -3.25
N ARG A 46 4.34 6.01 -3.47
CA ARG A 46 4.92 6.67 -4.64
C ARG A 46 4.52 5.98 -5.94
N ILE A 47 4.54 4.64 -5.96
CA ILE A 47 4.13 3.86 -7.13
C ILE A 47 2.65 4.09 -7.43
N ALA A 48 1.78 4.09 -6.42
CA ALA A 48 0.36 4.37 -6.57
C ALA A 48 0.11 5.76 -7.19
N TRP A 49 0.81 6.79 -6.71
CA TRP A 49 0.73 8.13 -7.31
C TRP A 49 1.29 8.21 -8.72
N ALA A 50 2.38 7.49 -9.02
CA ALA A 50 2.91 7.40 -10.38
C ALA A 50 1.89 6.80 -11.36
N PHE A 51 1.15 5.77 -10.95
CA PHE A 51 0.06 5.20 -11.74
C PHE A 51 -1.08 6.20 -11.98
N VAL A 52 -1.50 6.93 -10.94
CA VAL A 52 -2.54 7.96 -11.08
C VAL A 52 -2.09 9.03 -12.08
N ILE A 53 -0.90 9.59 -11.90
CA ILE A 53 -0.36 10.63 -12.81
C ILE A 53 -0.23 10.09 -14.24
N GLY A 54 0.30 8.87 -14.40
CA GLY A 54 0.41 8.22 -15.71
C GLY A 54 -0.94 8.06 -16.41
N LEU A 55 -1.98 7.67 -15.67
CA LEU A 55 -3.34 7.54 -16.21
C LEU A 55 -3.92 8.90 -16.62
N TRP A 56 -3.73 9.94 -15.81
CA TRP A 56 -4.13 11.32 -16.14
C TRP A 56 -3.48 11.79 -17.45
N LEU A 57 -2.18 11.58 -17.59
CA LEU A 57 -1.45 11.92 -18.81
C LEU A 57 -1.93 11.11 -20.01
N ALA A 58 -2.18 9.81 -19.85
CA ALA A 58 -2.66 8.95 -20.93
C ALA A 58 -4.05 9.37 -21.43
N ILE A 59 -5.00 9.57 -20.52
CA ILE A 59 -6.36 10.00 -20.89
C ILE A 59 -6.34 11.42 -21.48
N GLY A 60 -5.57 12.33 -20.89
CA GLY A 60 -5.40 13.69 -21.43
C GLY A 60 -4.79 13.70 -22.83
N PHE A 61 -3.77 12.87 -23.06
CA PHE A 61 -3.15 12.70 -24.37
C PHE A 61 -4.14 12.16 -25.41
N VAL A 62 -4.92 11.13 -25.06
CA VAL A 62 -5.95 10.58 -25.94
C VAL A 62 -7.00 11.66 -26.25
N ALA A 63 -7.48 12.40 -25.25
CA ALA A 63 -8.46 13.46 -25.43
C ALA A 63 -7.95 14.56 -26.37
N TYR A 64 -6.68 14.96 -26.22
CA TYR A 64 -6.03 15.92 -27.09
C TYR A 64 -5.88 15.38 -28.52
N GLY A 65 -5.31 14.19 -28.68
CA GLY A 65 -5.04 13.61 -30.00
C GLY A 65 -6.29 13.25 -30.81
N THR A 66 -7.42 13.05 -30.13
CA THR A 66 -8.70 12.70 -30.77
C THR A 66 -9.67 13.86 -30.90
N TRP A 67 -9.30 15.07 -30.45
CA TRP A 67 -10.21 16.22 -30.41
C TRP A 67 -10.80 16.59 -31.78
N ASP A 68 -9.94 16.59 -32.80
CA ASP A 68 -10.33 16.88 -34.19
C ASP A 68 -10.92 15.66 -34.92
N LEU A 69 -10.70 14.45 -34.39
CA LEU A 69 -11.33 13.22 -34.86
C LEU A 69 -12.79 13.10 -34.38
N ALA A 70 -13.14 13.76 -33.28
CA ALA A 70 -14.50 13.76 -32.75
C ALA A 70 -15.44 14.57 -33.67
N PRO A 71 -16.37 13.92 -34.38
CA PRO A 71 -17.08 14.52 -35.52
C PRO A 71 -18.20 15.49 -35.11
N SER A 72 -18.56 15.54 -33.83
CA SER A 72 -19.65 16.38 -33.32
C SER A 72 -19.39 16.85 -31.90
N GLY A 73 -20.09 17.92 -31.49
CA GLY A 73 -20.06 18.40 -30.12
C GLY A 73 -20.49 17.32 -29.10
N GLY A 74 -21.48 16.50 -29.45
CA GLY A 74 -21.91 15.38 -28.60
C GLY A 74 -20.82 14.31 -28.40
N ALA A 75 -20.07 13.98 -29.45
CA ALA A 75 -18.94 13.05 -29.34
C ALA A 75 -17.84 13.58 -28.41
N ARG A 76 -17.54 14.88 -28.48
CA ARG A 76 -16.58 15.55 -27.60
C ARG A 76 -17.03 15.53 -26.14
N VAL A 77 -18.32 15.80 -25.89
CA VAL A 77 -18.90 15.71 -24.54
C VAL A 77 -18.79 14.29 -23.99
N MET A 78 -19.11 13.27 -24.78
CA MET A 78 -18.97 11.86 -24.35
C MET A 78 -17.53 11.46 -24.08
N LEU A 79 -16.59 11.93 -24.90
CA LEU A 79 -15.17 11.73 -24.67
C LEU A 79 -14.73 12.35 -23.34
N LEU A 80 -15.15 13.60 -23.06
CA LEU A 80 -14.79 14.29 -21.83
C LEU A 80 -15.42 13.65 -20.60
N ILE A 81 -16.70 13.30 -20.66
CA ILE A 81 -17.39 12.64 -19.53
C ILE A 81 -16.79 11.25 -19.29
N GLY A 82 -16.62 10.44 -20.33
CA GLY A 82 -16.03 9.11 -20.21
C GLY A 82 -14.61 9.16 -19.64
N GLY A 83 -13.76 10.04 -20.18
CA GLY A 83 -12.41 10.27 -19.66
C GLY A 83 -12.42 10.75 -18.20
N ALA A 84 -13.26 11.72 -17.85
CA ALA A 84 -13.38 12.23 -16.49
C ALA A 84 -13.83 11.15 -15.49
N LEU A 85 -14.80 10.31 -15.86
CA LEU A 85 -15.26 9.22 -14.98
C LEU A 85 -14.13 8.21 -14.72
N VAL A 86 -13.39 7.81 -15.76
CA VAL A 86 -12.23 6.92 -15.61
C VAL A 86 -11.22 7.53 -14.65
N LEU A 87 -10.87 8.81 -14.82
CA LEU A 87 -9.89 9.48 -13.98
C LEU A 87 -10.34 9.64 -12.53
N ILE A 88 -11.56 10.08 -12.31
CA ILE A 88 -12.10 10.34 -10.96
C ILE A 88 -12.23 9.02 -10.20
N TYR A 89 -12.87 7.99 -10.79
CA TYR A 89 -13.06 6.73 -10.09
C TYR A 89 -11.75 6.01 -9.82
N ASN A 90 -10.80 6.04 -10.75
CA ASN A 90 -9.51 5.38 -10.54
C ASN A 90 -8.68 6.10 -9.47
N THR A 91 -8.69 7.44 -9.46
CA THR A 91 -8.04 8.24 -8.41
C THR A 91 -8.71 7.98 -7.05
N ALA A 92 -10.04 7.93 -7.00
CA ALA A 92 -10.79 7.63 -5.78
C ALA A 92 -10.51 6.23 -5.22
N ALA A 93 -10.41 5.21 -6.09
CA ALA A 93 -10.07 3.85 -5.70
C ALA A 93 -8.67 3.77 -5.07
N ILE A 94 -7.67 4.41 -5.68
CA ILE A 94 -6.31 4.51 -5.12
C ILE A 94 -6.32 5.27 -3.79
N MET A 95 -7.03 6.40 -3.71
CA MET A 95 -7.15 7.14 -2.45
C MET A 95 -7.84 6.33 -1.35
N ALA A 96 -8.86 5.54 -1.68
CA ALA A 96 -9.53 4.64 -0.74
C ALA A 96 -8.58 3.54 -0.26
N MET A 97 -7.80 2.93 -1.18
CA MET A 97 -6.76 1.97 -0.82
C MET A 97 -5.74 2.59 0.15
N LEU A 98 -5.20 3.77 -0.18
CA LEU A 98 -4.22 4.46 0.68
C LEU A 98 -4.81 4.89 2.02
N ARG A 99 -6.09 5.29 2.06
CA ARG A 99 -6.76 5.70 3.30
C ARG A 99 -7.04 4.50 4.22
N HIS A 100 -7.56 3.42 3.67
CA HIS A 100 -7.91 2.22 4.45
C HIS A 100 -6.68 1.64 5.16
N TYR A 101 -5.53 1.59 4.48
CA TYR A 101 -4.26 1.15 5.08
C TYR A 101 -3.73 2.06 6.19
N ARG A 102 -4.05 3.37 6.16
CA ARG A 102 -3.70 4.30 7.25
C ARG A 102 -4.61 4.10 8.47
N GLU A 103 -5.91 3.92 8.24
CA GLU A 103 -6.89 3.62 9.29
C GLU A 103 -6.57 2.29 9.99
N ASP A 104 -6.19 1.24 9.25
CA ASP A 104 -5.79 -0.05 9.82
C ASP A 104 -4.51 0.06 10.69
N ARG A 105 -3.55 0.89 10.27
CA ARG A 105 -2.30 1.11 10.99
C ARG A 105 -2.52 1.91 12.29
N ASP A 106 -3.25 3.02 12.21
CA ASP A 106 -3.46 3.91 13.35
C ASP A 106 -4.33 3.25 14.44
N PHE A 107 -5.21 2.31 14.07
CA PHE A 107 -5.94 1.46 15.00
C PHE A 107 -5.01 0.46 15.74
N MET A 108 -4.14 -0.25 15.01
CA MET A 108 -3.23 -1.24 15.62
C MET A 108 -2.22 -0.59 16.59
N TYR A 109 -1.53 0.48 16.18
CA TYR A 109 -0.51 1.11 17.03
C TYR A 109 -1.11 2.00 18.12
N GLY A 110 -2.29 2.61 17.88
CA GLY A 110 -2.98 3.39 18.89
C GLY A 110 -3.45 2.56 20.09
N LEU A 111 -3.71 1.26 19.89
CA LEU A 111 -4.02 0.33 20.96
C LEU A 111 -2.76 -0.08 21.74
N ASP A 112 -1.65 -0.34 21.04
CA ASP A 112 -0.40 -0.79 21.66
C ASP A 112 0.25 0.28 22.55
N ILE A 113 0.21 1.55 22.14
CA ILE A 113 0.68 2.68 22.97
C ILE A 113 -0.13 2.79 24.27
N LYS A 114 -1.46 2.60 24.21
CA LYS A 114 -2.33 2.65 25.40
C LYS A 114 -2.04 1.51 26.38
N PHE A 115 -1.70 0.32 25.87
CA PHE A 115 -1.28 -0.80 26.72
C PHE A 115 0.11 -0.57 27.34
N LEU A 116 1.06 -0.03 26.58
CA LEU A 116 2.39 0.35 27.08
C LEU A 116 2.31 1.42 28.16
N ASP A 117 1.45 2.43 27.99
CA ASP A 117 1.22 3.47 28.99
C ASP A 117 0.53 2.90 30.25
N ALA A 118 -0.44 2.01 30.09
CA ALA A 118 -1.08 1.33 31.22
C ALA A 118 -0.09 0.44 32.01
N ALA A 119 0.82 -0.27 31.32
CA ALA A 119 1.86 -1.07 31.95
C ALA A 119 2.91 -0.21 32.67
N LYS A 120 3.30 0.93 32.10
CA LYS A 120 4.19 1.89 32.77
C LYS A 120 3.55 2.52 34.00
N ALA A 121 2.28 2.87 33.94
CA ALA A 121 1.52 3.40 35.08
C ALA A 121 1.39 2.36 36.22
N ALA A 122 1.28 1.07 35.89
CA ALA A 122 1.26 -0.01 36.87
C ALA A 122 2.63 -0.30 37.51
N LYS A 123 3.73 -0.02 36.82
CA LYS A 123 5.10 -0.24 37.29
C LYS A 123 5.69 0.95 38.07
N GLY A 124 5.01 2.10 38.05
CA GLY A 124 5.36 3.31 38.79
C GLY A 124 4.74 3.43 40.19
N LYS A 125 4.13 2.35 40.71
CA LYS A 125 3.70 2.19 42.10
C LYS A 125 4.46 1.02 42.72
#